data_AF-A0A093GDU2-F1
#
_entry.id   AF-A0A093GDU2-F1
#
_cell.length_a   1.000
_cell.length_b   1.000
_cell.length_c   1.000
_cell.angle_alpha   90.00
_cell.angle_beta   90.00
_cell.angle_gamma   90.00
#
_symmetry.space_group_name_H-M   'P 1'
#
loop_
_entity.id
_entity.type
_entity.pdbx_description
1 polymer ?
#
loop_
_entity_poly.entity_id
_entity_poly.type
_entity_poly.pdbx_seq_one_letter_code
_entity_poly.pdbx_strand_id
1 'polypeptide(L)'
;GSSDRLGRALLQVTTSGSAWGAAWCSAGELARLILYLCSLPRRGAKDSGLTVVVDARKQLPAPALFCALRSAQSTSPGCIHTVLLLAEKELAAHRERLPGVQVETLGSLRALGRFVDSSQLPPELEGSFPYCHGEWVQFFQVSVSTQRAPTSPPCCWPRSCQVSPQVRPVPHLPPQDVAACIQRHQALMGRVLSDPQLLQLQREG
;
A
#
# COMPACT_ATOMS: atom_id res chain seq x y z
N GLY A 1 -2.97 -2.94 13.85
CA GLY A 1 -1.66 -2.28 13.65
C GLY A 1 -1.44 -1.29 14.75
N SER A 2 -0.19 -0.97 15.05
CA SER A 2 0.17 -0.06 16.14
C SER A 2 0.31 1.40 15.67
N SER A 3 0.09 2.37 16.57
CA SER A 3 0.16 3.80 16.30
C SER A 3 0.87 4.60 17.41
N ASP A 4 1.42 5.76 17.06
CA ASP A 4 1.97 6.71 18.02
C ASP A 4 0.85 7.50 18.74
N ARG A 5 1.24 8.36 19.68
CA ARG A 5 0.30 9.20 20.45
C ARG A 5 -0.48 10.21 19.60
N LEU A 6 -0.07 10.46 18.36
CA LEU A 6 -0.76 11.32 17.40
C LEU A 6 -1.63 10.51 16.42
N GLY A 7 -1.76 9.20 16.63
CA GLY A 7 -2.53 8.31 15.76
C GLY A 7 -1.85 7.99 14.43
N ARG A 8 -0.54 8.25 14.31
CA ARG A 8 0.25 7.91 13.13
C ARG A 8 0.71 6.47 13.24
N ALA A 9 0.67 5.81 12.10
CA ALA A 9 1.11 4.44 11.95
C ALA A 9 2.57 4.24 12.40
N LEU A 10 2.83 3.17 13.16
CA LEU A 10 4.19 2.83 13.56
C LEU A 10 4.85 1.82 12.62
N LEU A 11 6.09 2.12 12.25
CA LEU A 11 7.02 1.20 11.59
C LEU A 11 8.24 1.02 12.49
N GLN A 12 8.45 -0.18 13.00
CA GLN A 12 9.64 -0.52 13.78
C GLN A 12 10.72 -1.12 12.87
N VAL A 13 11.95 -0.66 13.05
CA VAL A 13 13.14 -1.10 12.32
C VAL A 13 14.20 -1.50 13.33
N THR A 14 14.63 -2.76 13.30
CA THR A 14 15.73 -3.25 14.13
C THR A 14 17.03 -3.24 13.33
N THR A 15 18.12 -2.70 13.90
CA THR A 15 19.40 -2.60 13.18
C THR A 15 20.28 -3.83 13.34
N SER A 16 20.00 -4.71 14.31
CA SER A 16 20.81 -5.88 14.63
C SER A 16 20.53 -7.13 13.77
N GLY A 17 19.75 -6.98 12.69
CA GLY A 17 19.36 -8.09 11.81
C GLY A 17 20.45 -8.44 10.80
N SER A 18 20.69 -9.73 10.54
CA SER A 18 21.64 -10.16 9.49
C SER A 18 21.21 -9.72 8.07
N ALA A 19 19.92 -9.40 7.88
CA ALA A 19 19.37 -8.90 6.63
C ALA A 19 20.11 -7.67 6.10
N TRP A 20 20.60 -6.77 6.96
CA TRP A 20 21.30 -5.55 6.54
C TRP A 20 22.58 -5.79 5.74
N GLY A 21 23.19 -6.97 5.87
CA GLY A 21 24.34 -7.39 5.07
C GLY A 21 23.99 -8.17 3.81
N ALA A 22 22.71 -8.48 3.60
CA ALA A 22 22.29 -9.31 2.48
C ALA A 22 22.12 -8.48 1.20
N ALA A 23 22.49 -9.05 0.05
CA ALA A 23 22.41 -8.37 -1.25
C ALA A 23 20.98 -7.92 -1.64
N TRP A 24 19.96 -8.62 -1.15
CA TRP A 24 18.55 -8.27 -1.37
C TRP A 24 18.09 -7.08 -0.53
N CYS A 25 18.77 -6.75 0.58
CA CYS A 25 18.40 -5.65 1.46
C CYS A 25 19.05 -4.33 1.00
N SER A 26 18.69 -3.90 -0.21
CA SER A 26 19.16 -2.64 -0.77
C SER A 26 18.30 -1.45 -0.33
N ALA A 27 18.85 -0.24 -0.40
CA ALA A 27 18.09 1.00 -0.14
C ALA A 27 16.85 1.12 -1.04
N GLY A 28 16.93 0.64 -2.28
CA GLY A 28 15.81 0.67 -3.23
C GLY A 28 14.68 -0.28 -2.85
N GLU A 29 15.00 -1.52 -2.44
CA GLU A 29 13.99 -2.46 -1.95
C GLU A 29 13.34 -1.97 -0.65
N LEU A 30 14.15 -1.43 0.25
CA LEU A 30 13.65 -0.88 1.49
C LEU A 30 12.74 0.34 1.26
N ALA A 31 13.07 1.22 0.31
CA ALA A 31 12.21 2.34 -0.06
C ALA A 31 10.87 1.86 -0.63
N ARG A 32 10.90 0.85 -1.51
CA ARG A 32 9.67 0.22 -2.04
C ARG A 32 8.82 -0.38 -0.93
N LEU A 33 9.44 -1.09 0.02
CA LEU A 33 8.73 -1.66 1.16
C LEU A 33 8.08 -0.57 2.02
N ILE A 34 8.81 0.50 2.34
CA ILE A 34 8.26 1.63 3.12
C ILE A 34 7.05 2.24 2.39
N LEU A 35 7.17 2.52 1.09
CA LEU A 35 6.07 3.07 0.29
C LEU A 35 4.87 2.13 0.23
N TYR A 36 5.10 0.82 0.09
CA TYR A 36 4.04 -0.18 0.17
C TYR A 36 3.32 -0.12 1.52
N LEU A 37 4.07 -0.06 2.64
CA LEU A 37 3.49 0.08 3.98
C LEU A 37 2.72 1.39 4.18
N CYS A 38 3.15 2.48 3.55
CA CYS A 38 2.42 3.75 3.53
C CYS A 38 1.08 3.63 2.81
N SER A 39 1.02 2.82 1.75
CA SER A 39 -0.20 2.63 0.92
C SER A 39 -1.26 1.73 1.55
N LEU A 40 -0.94 1.01 2.63
CA LEU A 40 -1.86 0.07 3.25
C LEU A 40 -3.07 0.81 3.86
N PRO A 41 -4.32 0.36 3.59
CA PRO A 41 -5.51 0.98 4.14
C PRO A 41 -5.56 0.81 5.66
N ARG A 42 -5.83 1.90 6.39
CA ARG A 42 -5.85 1.91 7.87
C ARG A 42 -7.18 2.45 8.37
N ARG A 43 -7.71 1.82 9.43
CA ARG A 43 -8.89 2.35 10.14
C ARG A 43 -8.49 3.62 10.87
N GLY A 44 -9.22 4.71 10.67
CA GLY A 44 -9.10 5.94 11.45
C GLY A 44 -8.00 6.92 11.05
N ALA A 45 -7.23 6.66 9.98
CA ALA A 45 -6.16 7.55 9.53
C ALA A 45 -6.37 7.96 8.06
N LYS A 46 -6.95 9.15 7.84
CA LYS A 46 -6.74 9.90 6.59
C LYS A 46 -5.44 10.68 6.76
N ASP A 47 -4.43 10.36 5.96
CA ASP A 47 -3.22 11.17 5.72
C ASP A 47 -2.30 11.54 6.92
N SER A 48 -2.25 10.73 7.98
CA SER A 48 -1.40 11.06 9.14
C SER A 48 0.09 10.70 8.96
N GLY A 49 0.44 9.93 7.92
CA GLY A 49 1.82 9.49 7.66
C GLY A 49 2.32 8.42 8.63
N LEU A 50 3.61 8.06 8.51
CA LEU A 50 4.30 7.09 9.35
C LEU A 50 5.17 7.76 10.41
N THR A 51 5.24 7.13 11.58
CA THR A 51 6.31 7.31 12.56
C THR A 51 7.21 6.08 12.52
N VAL A 52 8.49 6.28 12.23
CA VAL A 52 9.49 5.20 12.13
C VAL A 52 10.30 5.15 13.42
N VAL A 53 10.30 4.01 14.10
CA VAL A 53 11.12 3.75 15.30
C VAL A 53 12.30 2.89 14.90
N VAL A 54 13.51 3.44 14.98
CA VAL A 54 14.76 2.74 14.66
C VAL A 54 15.42 2.32 15.97
N ASP A 55 15.39 1.03 16.27
CA ASP A 55 16.09 0.45 17.42
C ASP A 55 17.56 0.19 17.07
N ALA A 56 18.40 1.14 17.44
CA ALA A 56 19.85 1.15 17.22
C ALA A 56 20.65 0.92 18.52
N ARG A 57 20.00 0.41 19.58
CA ARG A 57 20.67 0.16 20.88
C ARG A 57 21.82 -0.84 20.78
N LYS A 58 21.71 -1.82 19.88
CA LYS A 58 22.69 -2.91 19.72
C LYS A 58 23.69 -2.67 18.59
N GLN A 59 23.26 -1.99 17.53
CA GLN A 59 24.04 -1.80 16.32
C GLN A 59 23.67 -0.48 15.63
N LEU A 60 24.63 0.18 15.00
CA LEU A 60 24.38 1.37 14.20
C LEU A 60 23.46 1.06 13.01
N PRO A 61 22.54 1.97 12.64
CA PRO A 61 21.72 1.78 11.45
C PRO A 61 22.58 1.75 10.19
N ALA A 62 22.27 0.84 9.26
CA ALA A 62 22.93 0.80 7.97
C ALA A 62 22.63 2.07 7.15
N PRO A 63 23.59 2.63 6.40
CA PRO A 63 23.35 3.81 5.55
C PRO A 63 22.19 3.63 4.55
N ALA A 64 21.97 2.39 4.12
CA ALA A 64 20.86 2.02 3.25
C ALA A 64 19.49 2.40 3.82
N LEU A 65 19.32 2.38 5.16
CA LEU A 65 18.07 2.79 5.81
C LEU A 65 17.77 4.27 5.56
N PHE A 66 18.72 5.16 5.82
CA PHE A 66 18.51 6.59 5.65
C PHE A 66 18.36 6.98 4.17
N CYS A 67 19.11 6.31 3.27
CA CYS A 67 18.89 6.43 1.83
C CYS A 67 17.46 6.01 1.42
N ALA A 68 16.93 4.92 1.99
CA ALA A 68 15.59 4.45 1.72
C ALA A 68 14.52 5.42 2.25
N LEU A 69 14.67 5.90 3.49
CA LEU A 69 13.76 6.88 4.11
C LEU A 69 13.71 8.17 3.28
N ARG A 70 14.87 8.67 2.83
CA ARG A 70 14.95 9.85 1.95
C ARG A 70 14.25 9.59 0.61
N SER A 71 14.47 8.42 0.01
CA SER A 71 13.87 8.06 -1.28
C SER A 71 12.35 7.93 -1.17
N ALA A 72 11.84 7.33 -0.08
CA ALA A 72 10.42 7.24 0.20
C ALA A 72 9.79 8.63 0.37
N GLN A 73 10.42 9.52 1.15
CA GLN A 73 9.95 10.89 1.34
C GLN A 73 9.97 11.72 0.04
N SER A 74 10.98 11.55 -0.81
CA SER A 74 11.03 12.21 -2.13
C SER A 74 9.94 11.70 -3.08
N THR A 75 9.59 10.41 -2.98
CA THR A 75 8.57 9.79 -3.84
C THR A 75 7.15 10.13 -3.38
N SER A 76 6.93 10.17 -2.07
CA SER A 76 5.66 10.51 -1.44
C SER A 76 5.92 11.46 -0.26
N PRO A 77 5.93 12.78 -0.52
CA PRO A 77 6.16 13.77 0.53
C PRO A 77 5.10 13.66 1.63
N GLY A 78 5.55 13.67 2.89
CA GLY A 78 4.68 13.52 4.06
C GLY A 78 4.36 12.08 4.44
N CYS A 79 4.79 11.08 3.65
CA CYS A 79 4.54 9.68 4.00
C CYS A 79 5.28 9.24 5.28
N ILE A 80 6.42 9.87 5.60
CA ILE A 80 7.12 9.75 6.88
C ILE A 80 7.09 11.11 7.56
N HIS A 81 6.54 11.16 8.77
CA HIS A 81 6.44 12.41 9.53
C HIS A 81 7.55 12.52 10.59
N THR A 82 7.83 11.42 11.29
CA THR A 82 8.79 11.41 12.40
C THR A 82 9.65 10.14 12.34
N VAL A 83 10.94 10.30 12.59
CA VAL A 83 11.89 9.20 12.81
C VAL A 83 12.42 9.31 14.23
N LEU A 84 12.18 8.28 15.04
CA LEU A 84 12.64 8.16 16.42
C LEU A 84 13.83 7.20 16.43
N LEU A 85 15.04 7.73 16.57
CA LEU A 85 16.27 6.94 16.63
C LEU A 85 16.60 6.61 18.09
N LEU A 86 16.38 5.37 18.50
CA LEU A 86 16.72 4.89 19.83
C LEU A 86 18.18 4.42 19.84
N ALA A 87 19.07 5.24 20.38
CA ALA A 87 20.51 5.00 20.40
C ALA A 87 21.13 5.54 21.69
N GLU A 88 22.21 4.91 22.16
CA GLU A 88 22.98 5.46 23.28
C GLU A 88 23.71 6.75 22.88
N LYS A 89 23.96 7.62 23.88
CA LYS A 89 24.34 9.03 23.70
C LYS A 89 25.63 9.25 22.88
N GLU A 90 26.51 8.26 22.81
CA GLU A 90 27.78 8.29 22.05
C GLU A 90 27.60 7.98 20.54
N LEU A 91 26.47 7.40 20.12
CA LEU A 91 26.16 7.08 18.72
C LEU A 91 25.29 8.15 18.03
N ALA A 92 24.86 9.17 18.79
CA ALA A 92 23.97 10.25 18.35
C ALA A 92 24.63 11.32 17.46
N ALA A 93 25.95 11.25 17.27
CA ALA A 93 26.70 12.23 16.47
C ALA A 93 26.33 12.19 14.98
N HIS A 94 25.75 11.09 14.49
CA HIS A 94 25.27 10.99 13.12
C HIS A 94 23.80 11.46 13.02
N ARG A 95 23.58 12.77 13.13
CA ARG A 95 22.28 13.38 12.83
C ARG A 95 22.05 13.32 11.32
N GLU A 96 21.50 12.20 10.87
CA GLU A 96 21.05 12.04 9.50
C GLU A 96 19.96 13.07 9.20
N ARG A 97 20.25 13.97 8.26
CA ARG A 97 19.28 14.98 7.83
C ARG A 97 18.34 14.36 6.81
N LEU A 98 17.06 14.31 7.19
CA LEU A 98 15.95 13.97 6.31
C LEU A 98 15.13 15.26 6.09
N PRO A 99 15.24 15.90 4.92
CA PRO A 99 14.48 17.12 4.63
C PRO A 99 12.97 16.88 4.79
N GLY A 100 12.29 17.75 5.54
CA GLY A 100 10.85 17.65 5.75
C GLY A 100 10.40 16.53 6.71
N VAL A 101 11.33 15.89 7.43
CA VAL A 101 11.02 14.84 8.42
C VAL A 101 11.60 15.23 9.77
N GLN A 102 10.81 15.08 10.84
CA GLN A 102 11.30 15.29 12.20
C GLN A 102 12.15 14.10 12.63
N VAL A 103 13.44 14.31 12.91
CA VAL A 103 14.35 13.25 13.41
C VAL A 103 14.72 13.53 14.85
N GLU A 104 14.30 12.65 15.76
CA GLU A 104 14.55 12.74 17.21
C GLU A 104 15.43 11.58 17.67
N THR A 105 16.54 11.89 18.34
CA THR A 105 17.39 10.87 18.96
C THR A 105 17.00 10.68 20.42
N LEU A 106 16.73 9.43 20.80
CA LEU A 106 16.25 9.04 22.12
C LEU A 106 17.31 8.19 22.81
N GLY A 107 17.74 8.63 23.99
CA GLY A 107 18.74 7.91 24.80
C GLY A 107 18.19 6.80 25.68
N SER A 108 16.87 6.57 25.70
CA SER A 108 16.24 5.55 26.54
C SER A 108 14.83 5.17 26.07
N LEU A 109 14.36 3.99 26.46
CA LEU A 109 12.98 3.56 26.24
C LEU A 109 11.96 4.42 26.99
N ARG A 110 12.32 4.94 28.17
CA ARG A 110 11.49 5.94 28.88
C ARG A 110 11.25 7.19 28.03
N ALA A 111 12.26 7.65 27.29
CA ALA A 111 12.12 8.79 26.39
C ALA A 111 11.22 8.49 25.17
N LEU A 112 11.18 7.23 24.71
CA LEU A 112 10.27 6.73 23.65
C LEU A 112 8.80 6.77 24.10
N GLY A 113 8.53 6.50 25.38
CA GLY A 113 7.19 6.57 25.98
C GLY A 113 6.47 7.92 25.82
N ARG A 114 7.22 9.00 25.57
CA ARG A 114 6.68 10.35 25.29
C ARG A 114 6.02 10.45 23.91
N PHE A 115 6.39 9.58 22.97
CA PHE A 115 5.90 9.59 21.59
C PHE A 115 4.94 8.43 21.34
N VAL A 116 5.19 7.29 21.97
CA VAL A 116 4.42 6.05 21.77
C VAL A 116 3.98 5.49 23.12
N ASP A 117 2.72 5.07 23.21
CA ASP A 117 2.22 4.41 24.41
C ASP A 117 2.79 2.99 24.55
N SER A 118 3.03 2.51 25.77
CA SER A 118 3.57 1.16 25.98
C SER A 118 2.64 0.06 25.47
N SER A 119 1.32 0.31 25.44
CA SER A 119 0.34 -0.61 24.84
C SER A 119 0.47 -0.78 23.32
N GLN A 120 1.20 0.14 22.67
CA GLN A 120 1.46 0.16 21.23
C GLN A 120 2.87 -0.37 20.89
N LEU A 121 3.73 -0.58 21.88
CA LEU A 121 5.09 -1.11 21.66
C LEU A 121 5.14 -2.62 21.89
N PRO A 122 5.94 -3.38 21.14
CA PRO A 122 6.12 -4.79 21.40
C PRO A 122 7.07 -5.04 22.60
N PRO A 123 7.14 -6.28 23.11
CA PRO A 123 7.91 -6.61 24.32
C PRO A 123 9.40 -6.26 24.23
N GLU A 124 10.01 -6.28 23.04
CA GLU A 124 11.43 -5.93 22.84
C GLU A 124 11.73 -4.45 23.13
N LEU A 125 10.69 -3.61 23.14
CA LEU A 125 10.72 -2.19 23.47
C LEU A 125 10.00 -1.90 24.80
N GLU A 126 9.89 -2.90 25.70
CA GLU A 126 9.23 -2.80 27.01
C GLU A 126 7.74 -2.43 26.92
N GLY A 127 7.07 -2.83 25.83
CA GLY A 127 5.63 -2.67 25.67
C GLY A 127 4.82 -3.95 25.86
N SER A 128 3.51 -3.83 25.68
CA SER A 128 2.55 -4.94 25.84
C SER A 128 1.81 -5.31 24.54
N PHE A 129 2.18 -4.72 23.41
CA PHE A 129 1.55 -5.03 22.12
C PHE A 129 1.99 -6.41 21.62
N PRO A 130 1.07 -7.38 21.41
CA PRO A 130 1.44 -8.74 21.01
C PRO A 130 1.72 -8.80 19.50
N TYR A 131 2.90 -8.33 19.09
CA TYR A 131 3.30 -8.40 17.69
C TYR A 131 3.88 -9.77 17.32
N CYS A 132 3.33 -10.39 16.28
CA CYS A 132 3.90 -11.58 15.64
C CYS A 132 4.12 -11.28 14.15
N HIS A 133 5.38 -11.33 13.70
CA HIS A 133 5.70 -11.05 12.30
C HIS A 133 5.08 -12.07 11.33
N GLY A 134 5.05 -13.36 11.70
CA GLY A 134 4.46 -14.41 10.87
C GLY A 134 2.97 -14.18 10.63
N GLU A 135 2.21 -13.91 11.69
CA GLU A 135 0.78 -13.59 11.59
C GLU A 135 0.52 -12.32 10.78
N TRP A 136 1.35 -11.29 10.98
CA TRP A 136 1.24 -10.03 10.22
C TRP A 136 1.46 -10.27 8.71
N VAL A 137 2.49 -11.04 8.34
CA VAL A 137 2.75 -11.38 6.94
C VAL A 137 1.62 -12.21 6.35
N GLN A 138 1.13 -13.23 7.07
CA GLN A 138 0.01 -14.05 6.62
C GLN A 138 -1.26 -13.22 6.40
N PHE A 139 -1.56 -12.30 7.31
CA PHE A 139 -2.70 -11.40 7.18
C PHE A 139 -2.64 -10.60 5.86
N PHE A 140 -1.49 -10.02 5.53
CA PHE A 140 -1.35 -9.26 4.29
C PHE A 140 -1.29 -10.14 3.04
N GLN A 141 -0.69 -11.33 3.10
CA GLN A 141 -0.71 -12.26 1.98
C GLN A 141 -2.14 -12.72 1.64
N VAL A 142 -2.93 -13.09 2.65
CA VAL A 142 -4.33 -13.48 2.48
C VAL A 142 -5.20 -12.30 2.04
N SER A 143 -4.99 -11.11 2.61
CA SER A 143 -5.76 -9.91 2.24
C SER A 143 -5.47 -9.48 0.80
N VAL A 144 -4.21 -9.57 0.36
CA VAL A 144 -3.82 -9.24 -1.00
C VAL A 144 -4.28 -10.31 -2.00
N SER A 145 -4.26 -11.60 -1.62
CA SER A 145 -4.77 -12.66 -2.49
C SER A 145 -6.30 -12.60 -2.63
N THR A 146 -7.03 -12.22 -1.57
CA THR A 146 -8.48 -12.02 -1.63
C THR A 146 -8.88 -10.75 -2.36
N GLN A 147 -8.08 -9.67 -2.31
CA GLN A 147 -8.29 -8.49 -3.16
C GLN A 147 -7.92 -8.71 -4.64
N ARG A 148 -6.99 -9.63 -4.92
CA ARG A 148 -6.65 -10.04 -6.29
C ARG A 148 -7.48 -11.20 -6.81
N ALA A 149 -8.21 -11.92 -5.95
CA ALA A 149 -9.20 -12.88 -6.41
C ALA A 149 -10.24 -12.09 -7.20
N PRO A 150 -10.44 -12.38 -8.50
CA PRO A 150 -11.51 -11.73 -9.21
C PRO A 150 -12.81 -12.09 -8.48
N THR A 151 -13.52 -11.08 -8.00
CA THR A 151 -14.94 -11.19 -7.64
C THR A 151 -15.75 -11.41 -8.91
N SER A 152 -15.53 -12.57 -9.53
CA SER A 152 -16.29 -13.20 -10.60
C SER A 152 -15.44 -14.40 -11.05
N PRO A 153 -16.01 -15.60 -11.25
CA PRO A 153 -15.35 -16.58 -12.11
C PRO A 153 -15.04 -15.89 -13.45
N PRO A 154 -14.02 -16.33 -14.22
CA PRO A 154 -13.95 -15.92 -15.61
C PRO A 154 -15.28 -16.35 -16.22
N CYS A 155 -16.19 -15.41 -16.47
CA CYS A 155 -17.24 -15.64 -17.43
C CYS A 155 -16.48 -15.99 -18.69
N CYS A 156 -16.42 -17.29 -19.00
CA CYS A 156 -15.97 -17.78 -20.27
C CYS A 156 -16.85 -17.06 -21.28
N TRP A 157 -16.35 -15.95 -21.80
CA TRP A 157 -16.91 -15.29 -22.94
C TRP A 157 -17.12 -16.38 -23.98
N PRO A 158 -18.37 -16.70 -24.36
CA PRO A 158 -18.58 -17.57 -25.49
C PRO A 158 -17.90 -16.89 -26.66
N ARG A 159 -17.04 -17.63 -27.35
CA ARG A 159 -16.25 -17.25 -28.53
C ARG A 159 -17.14 -16.93 -29.75
N SER A 160 -18.31 -16.33 -29.53
CA SER A 160 -19.41 -16.17 -30.48
C SER A 160 -19.77 -14.71 -30.77
N CYS A 161 -19.26 -13.72 -30.03
CA CYS A 161 -19.42 -12.31 -30.42
C CYS A 161 -18.10 -11.68 -30.90
N GLN A 162 -17.35 -12.37 -31.77
CA GLN A 162 -16.52 -11.64 -32.73
C GLN A 162 -17.41 -11.18 -33.88
N VAL A 163 -18.17 -10.11 -33.66
CA VAL A 163 -18.60 -9.24 -34.75
C VAL A 163 -17.86 -7.93 -34.52
N SER A 164 -16.75 -7.77 -35.24
CA SER A 164 -16.00 -6.53 -35.28
C SER A 164 -16.92 -5.41 -35.75
N PRO A 165 -17.13 -4.33 -34.97
CA PRO A 165 -17.72 -3.13 -35.53
C PRO A 165 -16.61 -2.46 -36.34
N GLN A 166 -16.58 -2.70 -37.66
CA GLN A 166 -15.88 -1.77 -38.53
C GLN A 166 -16.59 -0.43 -38.45
N VAL A 167 -16.17 0.43 -37.52
CA VAL A 167 -16.47 1.86 -37.55
C VAL A 167 -15.61 2.44 -38.66
N ARG A 168 -16.16 2.41 -39.88
CA ARG A 168 -15.62 3.25 -40.97
C ARG A 168 -16.12 4.68 -40.74
N PRO A 169 -15.28 5.72 -40.89
CA PRO A 169 -15.76 7.09 -40.95
C PRO A 169 -16.70 7.20 -42.15
N VAL A 170 -17.94 7.65 -41.94
CA VAL A 170 -18.99 7.76 -42.96
C VAL A 170 -18.70 8.95 -43.87
N PRO A 171 -18.43 8.78 -45.18
CA PRO A 171 -18.67 9.83 -46.15
C PRO A 171 -20.13 9.71 -46.61
N HIS A 172 -20.92 10.75 -46.36
CA HIS A 172 -22.19 11.10 -47.04
C HIS A 172 -22.81 10.00 -47.93
N LEU A 173 -23.67 9.15 -47.34
CA LEU A 173 -24.46 8.13 -48.04
C LEU A 173 -25.97 8.49 -48.03
N PRO A 174 -26.71 8.14 -49.09
CA PRO A 174 -28.11 8.51 -49.29
C PRO A 174 -29.07 7.91 -48.25
N PRO A 175 -30.28 8.47 -48.07
CA PRO A 175 -31.18 8.20 -46.94
C PRO A 175 -31.66 6.74 -46.77
N GLN A 176 -31.48 5.87 -47.77
CA GLN A 176 -31.85 4.45 -47.67
C GLN A 176 -30.89 3.64 -46.76
N ASP A 177 -29.62 4.04 -46.64
CA ASP A 177 -28.64 3.30 -45.83
C ASP A 177 -28.73 3.62 -44.33
N VAL A 178 -29.29 4.79 -43.99
CA VAL A 178 -29.55 5.18 -42.59
C VAL A 178 -30.64 4.30 -41.98
N ALA A 179 -31.70 3.99 -42.74
CA ALA A 179 -32.77 3.10 -42.28
C ALA A 179 -32.25 1.67 -42.04
N ALA A 180 -31.38 1.16 -42.91
CA ALA A 180 -30.75 -0.15 -42.74
C ALA A 180 -29.80 -0.21 -41.53
N CYS A 181 -29.09 0.90 -41.26
CA CYS A 181 -28.22 1.02 -40.09
C CYS A 181 -29.04 1.05 -38.78
N ILE A 182 -30.13 1.82 -38.76
CA ILE A 182 -31.05 1.87 -37.61
C ILE A 182 -31.69 0.51 -37.36
N GLN A 183 -32.13 -0.21 -38.39
CA GLN A 183 -32.68 -1.56 -38.20
C GLN A 183 -31.64 -2.56 -37.67
N ARG A 184 -30.38 -2.51 -38.14
CA ARG A 184 -29.31 -3.34 -37.57
C ARG A 184 -29.06 -3.01 -36.11
N HIS A 185 -29.02 -1.72 -35.77
CA HIS A 185 -28.82 -1.28 -34.40
C HIS A 185 -29.97 -1.73 -33.48
N GLN A 186 -31.23 -1.62 -33.95
CA GLN A 186 -32.41 -2.11 -33.22
C GLN A 186 -32.40 -3.63 -33.04
N ALA A 187 -31.99 -4.39 -34.05
CA ALA A 187 -31.86 -5.85 -33.95
C ALA A 187 -30.77 -6.28 -32.95
N LEU A 188 -29.64 -5.56 -32.93
CA LEU A 188 -28.58 -5.80 -31.94
C LEU A 188 -29.03 -5.45 -30.52
N MET A 189 -29.70 -4.31 -30.34
CA MET A 189 -30.31 -3.92 -29.06
C MET A 189 -31.34 -4.94 -28.58
N GLY A 190 -32.22 -5.42 -29.47
CA GLY A 190 -33.22 -6.44 -29.14
C GLY A 190 -32.60 -7.74 -28.64
N ARG A 191 -31.46 -8.16 -29.22
CA ARG A 191 -30.75 -9.37 -28.77
C ARG A 191 -30.11 -9.22 -27.39
N VAL A 192 -29.60 -8.03 -27.06
CA VAL A 192 -29.03 -7.74 -25.74
C VAL A 192 -30.15 -7.68 -24.67
N LEU A 193 -31.27 -7.04 -24.99
CA LEU A 193 -32.40 -6.92 -24.07
C LEU A 193 -33.17 -8.23 -23.85
N SER A 194 -33.03 -9.20 -24.77
CA SER A 194 -33.65 -10.52 -24.66
C SER A 194 -32.72 -11.58 -24.06
N ASP A 195 -31.54 -11.18 -23.58
CA ASP A 195 -30.60 -12.10 -22.96
C ASP A 195 -31.18 -12.63 -21.63
N PRO A 196 -31.41 -13.95 -21.49
CA PRO A 196 -32.01 -14.52 -20.29
C PRO A 196 -31.19 -14.28 -19.03
N GLN A 197 -29.87 -14.05 -19.14
CA GLN A 197 -29.00 -13.75 -18.01
C GLN A 197 -29.20 -12.32 -17.49
N LEU A 198 -29.45 -11.35 -18.39
CA LEU A 198 -29.80 -9.96 -18.03
C LEU A 198 -31.19 -9.89 -17.38
N LEU A 199 -32.15 -10.66 -17.89
CA LEU A 199 -33.51 -10.74 -17.33
C LEU A 199 -33.53 -11.40 -15.95
N GLN A 200 -32.63 -12.36 -15.70
CA GLN A 200 -32.50 -12.99 -14.39
C GLN A 200 -31.91 -12.03 -13.36
N LEU A 201 -30.88 -11.26 -13.73
CA LEU A 201 -30.30 -10.20 -12.90
C LEU A 201 -31.30 -9.09 -12.55
N GLN A 202 -32.25 -8.78 -13.44
CA GLN A 202 -33.29 -7.78 -13.17
C GLN A 202 -34.39 -8.27 -12.21
N ARG A 203 -34.55 -9.60 -12.05
CA ARG A 203 -35.51 -10.21 -11.11
C ARG A 203 -34.92 -10.48 -9.72
N GLU A 204 -33.60 -10.58 -9.64
CA GLU A 204 -32.86 -10.83 -8.38
C GLU A 204 -32.47 -9.52 -7.66
N GLY A 205 -32.93 -8.35 -8.15
CA GLY A 205 -32.76 -7.03 -7.54
C GLY A 205 -33.95 -6.58 -6.69
#